data_AF-A0A7Y0DF06-F1
#
_entry.id   AF-A0A7Y0DF06-F1
#
_cell.length_a   1.000
_cell.length_b   1.000
_cell.length_c   1.000
_cell.angle_alpha   90.00
_cell.angle_beta   90.00
_cell.angle_gamma   90.00
#
_symmetry.space_group_name_H-M   'P 1'
#
loop_
_entity.id
_entity.type
_entity.pdbx_description
1 polymer ?
#
loop_
_entity_poly.entity_id
_entity_poly.type
_entity_poly.pdbx_seq_one_letter_code
_entity_poly.pdbx_strand_id
1 'polypeptide(L)'
;AAPGWWAAPVDRGDTPRDELVIKLALAVTVPGVDIQRLVQTQRTATLRHLQDLTKLKRVTSDAAEQHTPDGRGPGQRNELAWLLVLDNLVYAAEAEIRWLDHVETRLARESTRAPKTPHRDTATSQTDRSPSQTDRSAKRASR
;
A
#
# COMPACT_ATOMS: atom_id res chain seq x y z
N ALA A 1 -42.45 -2.13 9.60
CA ALA A 1 -41.28 -1.77 8.79
C ALA A 1 -41.78 -1.26 7.44
N ALA A 2 -41.25 -0.15 6.92
CA ALA A 2 -41.73 0.43 5.66
C ALA A 2 -41.31 -0.47 4.47
N PRO A 3 -42.26 -1.05 3.68
CA PRO A 3 -41.95 -1.95 2.58
C PRO A 3 -41.01 -1.34 1.53
N GLY A 4 -41.10 -0.03 1.33
CA GLY A 4 -40.25 0.70 0.38
C GLY A 4 -38.76 0.72 0.76
N TRP A 5 -38.42 0.67 2.05
CA TRP A 5 -37.01 0.69 2.47
C TRP A 5 -36.28 -0.61 2.12
N TRP A 6 -36.95 -1.75 2.26
CA TRP A 6 -36.38 -3.06 1.92
C TRP A 6 -36.15 -3.25 0.41
N ALA A 7 -36.95 -2.58 -0.42
CA ALA A 7 -36.86 -2.67 -1.88
C ALA A 7 -35.99 -1.56 -2.50
N ALA A 8 -35.76 -0.47 -1.76
CA ALA A 8 -34.94 0.63 -2.24
C ALA A 8 -33.45 0.24 -2.24
N PRO A 9 -32.72 0.46 -3.33
CA PRO A 9 -31.27 0.30 -3.32
C PRO A 9 -30.62 1.34 -2.39
N VAL A 10 -29.49 0.97 -1.80
CA VAL A 10 -28.65 1.93 -1.05
C VAL A 10 -27.87 2.77 -2.05
N ASP A 11 -28.11 4.09 -2.04
CA ASP A 11 -27.34 5.03 -2.84
C ASP A 11 -25.85 5.03 -2.42
N ARG A 12 -24.95 5.04 -3.41
CA ARG A 12 -23.50 5.04 -3.22
C ARG A 12 -22.87 6.42 -3.47
N GLY A 13 -23.64 7.42 -3.92
CA GLY A 13 -23.17 8.78 -4.16
C GLY A 13 -22.60 9.47 -2.91
N ASP A 14 -23.16 9.19 -1.74
CA ASP A 14 -22.72 9.73 -0.44
C ASP A 14 -21.76 8.78 0.31
N THR A 15 -20.92 8.03 -0.42
CA THR A 15 -19.94 7.14 0.23
C THR A 15 -19.06 7.95 1.19
N PRO A 16 -18.97 7.55 2.48
CA PRO A 16 -18.14 8.25 3.46
C PRO A 16 -16.71 8.39 2.95
N ARG A 17 -16.13 9.57 3.19
CA ARG A 17 -14.76 9.89 2.82
C ARG A 17 -13.78 8.86 3.43
N ASP A 18 -13.07 8.13 2.58
CA ASP A 18 -12.06 7.17 3.00
C ASP A 18 -10.76 7.90 3.41
N GLU A 19 -10.44 7.86 4.70
CA GLU A 19 -9.26 8.50 5.26
C GLU A 19 -7.95 7.93 4.71
N LEU A 20 -7.87 6.60 4.52
CA LEU A 20 -6.66 5.93 4.05
C LEU A 20 -6.35 6.35 2.60
N VAL A 21 -7.37 6.43 1.75
CA VAL A 21 -7.23 6.92 0.37
C VAL A 21 -6.69 8.34 0.35
N ILE A 22 -7.24 9.23 1.18
CA ILE A 22 -6.76 10.61 1.28
C ILE A 22 -5.33 10.66 1.79
N LYS A 23 -5.02 9.88 2.83
CA LYS A 23 -3.69 9.85 3.42
C LYS A 23 -2.64 9.42 2.39
N LEU A 24 -2.93 8.41 1.58
CA LEU A 24 -2.03 7.96 0.52
C LEU A 24 -1.95 8.96 -0.64
N ALA A 25 -3.06 9.57 -1.04
CA ALA A 25 -3.08 10.62 -2.06
C ALA A 25 -2.28 11.88 -1.64
N LEU A 26 -2.31 12.24 -0.36
CA LEU A 26 -1.49 13.34 0.16
C LEU A 26 -0.02 12.92 0.29
N ALA A 27 0.25 11.69 0.75
CA ALA A 27 1.61 11.18 0.94
C ALA A 27 2.45 11.23 -0.35
N VAL A 28 1.85 11.01 -1.53
CA VAL A 28 2.57 11.14 -2.82
C VAL A 28 2.95 12.58 -3.18
N THR A 29 2.36 13.58 -2.54
CA THR A 29 2.62 15.01 -2.83
C THR A 29 3.57 15.67 -1.83
N VAL A 30 3.86 15.02 -0.70
CA VAL A 30 4.63 15.61 0.42
C VAL A 30 6.05 15.04 0.44
N PRO A 31 7.10 15.88 0.27
CA PRO A 31 8.49 15.43 0.36
C PRO A 31 8.82 14.85 1.74
N GLY A 32 9.63 13.79 1.77
CA GLY A 32 10.10 13.17 3.01
C GLY A 32 9.14 12.17 3.66
N VAL A 33 7.93 11.98 3.12
CA VAL A 33 7.02 10.92 3.56
C VAL A 33 7.45 9.58 2.98
N ASP A 34 7.73 8.61 3.85
CA ASP A 34 7.98 7.22 3.45
C ASP A 34 6.66 6.50 3.17
N ILE A 35 6.24 6.52 1.91
CA ILE A 35 4.99 5.91 1.45
C ILE A 35 5.05 4.39 1.56
N GLN A 36 6.22 3.78 1.35
CA GLN A 36 6.38 2.33 1.47
C GLN A 36 6.13 1.90 2.92
N ARG A 37 6.74 2.59 3.89
CA ARG A 37 6.47 2.35 5.30
C ARG A 37 5.02 2.60 5.70
N LEU A 38 4.39 3.64 5.13
CA LEU A 38 2.96 3.92 5.37
C LEU A 38 2.09 2.75 4.91
N VAL A 39 2.28 2.26 3.68
CA VAL A 39 1.52 1.13 3.14
C VAL A 39 1.75 -0.14 3.96
N GLN A 40 3.00 -0.43 4.31
CA GLN A 40 3.33 -1.61 5.11
C GLN A 40 2.74 -1.55 6.53
N THR A 41 2.70 -0.36 7.12
CA THR A 41 2.05 -0.13 8.42
C THR A 41 0.55 -0.39 8.33
N GLN A 42 -0.12 0.15 7.30
CA GLN A 42 -1.54 -0.10 7.08
C GLN A 42 -1.79 -1.60 6.84
N ARG A 43 -1.06 -2.23 5.91
CA ARG A 43 -1.19 -3.66 5.60
C ARG A 43 -1.11 -4.54 6.84
N THR A 44 -0.14 -4.26 7.72
CA THR A 44 0.02 -4.98 8.98
C THR A 44 -1.20 -4.82 9.89
N ALA A 45 -1.77 -3.62 9.97
CA ALA A 45 -3.00 -3.37 10.73
C ALA A 45 -4.20 -4.10 10.12
N THR A 46 -4.37 -4.04 8.80
CA THR A 46 -5.47 -4.71 8.07
C THR A 46 -5.41 -6.24 8.23
N LEU A 47 -4.21 -6.83 8.15
CA LEU A 47 -4.03 -8.28 8.35
C LEU A 47 -4.39 -8.72 9.78
N ARG A 48 -4.00 -7.95 10.79
CA ARG A 48 -4.41 -8.21 12.18
C ARG A 48 -5.92 -8.12 12.33
N HIS A 49 -6.52 -7.07 11.77
CA HIS A 49 -7.97 -6.91 11.78
C HIS A 49 -8.70 -8.09 11.11
N LEU A 50 -8.22 -8.54 9.95
CA LEU A 50 -8.74 -9.71 9.25
C LEU A 50 -8.65 -10.99 10.09
N GLN A 51 -7.53 -11.21 10.78
CA GLN A 51 -7.36 -12.34 11.68
C GLN A 51 -8.37 -12.30 12.84
N ASP A 52 -8.57 -11.13 13.44
CA ASP A 52 -9.51 -10.94 14.54
C ASP A 52 -10.96 -11.17 14.09
N LEU A 53 -11.34 -10.63 12.92
CA LEU A 53 -12.65 -10.87 12.30
C LEU A 53 -12.87 -12.36 12.02
N THR A 54 -11.86 -13.05 11.48
CA THR A 54 -11.96 -14.49 11.15
C THR A 54 -12.13 -15.34 12.41
N LYS A 55 -11.41 -15.03 13.49
CA LYS A 55 -11.60 -15.68 14.80
C LYS A 55 -13.00 -15.46 15.34
N LEU A 56 -13.48 -14.20 15.31
CA LEU A 56 -14.81 -13.85 15.81
C LEU A 56 -15.92 -14.53 14.99
N LYS A 57 -15.76 -14.60 13.67
CA LYS A 57 -16.68 -15.32 12.78
C LYS A 57 -16.76 -16.80 13.14
N ARG A 58 -15.61 -17.46 13.37
CA ARG A 58 -15.56 -18.86 13.78
C ARG A 58 -16.26 -19.11 15.11
N VAL A 59 -15.99 -18.29 16.13
CA VAL A 59 -16.66 -18.41 17.42
C VAL A 59 -18.19 -18.25 17.28
N THR A 60 -18.62 -17.31 16.42
CA THR A 60 -20.04 -17.08 16.16
C THR A 60 -20.68 -18.25 15.41
N SER A 61 -20.01 -18.83 14.40
CA SER A 61 -20.53 -20.00 13.67
C SER A 61 -20.64 -21.23 14.56
N ASP A 62 -19.60 -21.49 15.37
CA ASP A 62 -19.58 -22.64 16.27
C ASP A 62 -20.70 -22.56 17.32
N ALA A 63 -21.00 -21.35 17.82
CA ALA A 63 -22.13 -21.10 18.72
C ALA A 63 -23.48 -21.30 18.02
N ALA A 64 -23.61 -20.90 16.75
CA ALA A 64 -24.84 -21.06 15.98
C ALA A 64 -25.18 -22.53 15.68
N GLU A 65 -24.16 -23.37 15.48
CA GLU A 65 -24.32 -24.81 15.24
C GLU A 65 -24.71 -25.59 16.52
N GLN A 66 -24.36 -25.08 17.70
CA GLN A 66 -24.67 -25.71 18.99
C GLN A 66 -26.11 -25.46 19.46
N HIS A 67 -26.82 -24.48 18.89
CA HIS A 67 -28.23 -24.24 19.19
C HIS A 67 -29.12 -25.28 18.46
N THR A 68 -30.01 -25.90 19.24
CA THR A 68 -30.71 -27.19 19.04
C THR A 68 -31.59 -27.31 17.77
N PRO A 69 -31.90 -28.55 17.28
CA PRO A 69 -32.62 -28.78 16.01
C PRO A 69 -34.11 -28.38 16.00
N ASP A 70 -34.70 -28.03 17.14
CA ASP A 70 -36.13 -27.74 17.28
C ASP A 70 -36.57 -26.38 16.70
N GLY A 71 -35.66 -25.70 16.00
CA GLY A 71 -36.04 -24.89 14.85
C GLY A 71 -36.17 -23.39 15.12
N ARG A 72 -35.37 -22.60 14.38
CA ARG A 72 -35.63 -21.20 13.98
C ARG A 72 -36.16 -20.28 15.10
N GLY A 73 -35.56 -20.37 16.28
CA GLY A 73 -35.73 -19.35 17.31
C GLY A 73 -35.17 -17.99 16.85
N PRO A 74 -35.62 -16.87 17.46
CA PRO A 74 -35.08 -15.54 17.16
C PRO A 74 -33.56 -15.43 17.35
N GLY A 75 -32.94 -16.27 18.21
CA GLY A 75 -31.48 -16.34 18.38
C GLY A 75 -30.72 -16.68 17.09
N GLN A 76 -31.15 -17.72 16.36
CA GLN A 76 -30.48 -18.16 15.14
C GLN A 76 -30.55 -17.13 13.99
N ARG A 77 -31.64 -16.34 13.92
CA ARG A 77 -31.76 -15.24 12.95
C ARG A 77 -30.82 -14.08 13.28
N ASN A 78 -30.60 -13.80 14.56
CA ASN A 78 -29.66 -12.78 14.99
C ASN A 78 -28.21 -13.20 14.73
N GLU A 79 -27.87 -14.47 14.94
CA GLU A 79 -26.57 -15.04 14.61
C GLU A 79 -26.28 -14.94 13.10
N LEU A 80 -27.25 -15.31 12.25
CA LEU A 80 -27.11 -15.16 10.80
C LEU A 80 -26.91 -13.70 10.40
N ALA A 81 -27.69 -12.78 10.96
CA ALA A 81 -27.53 -11.36 10.69
C ALA A 81 -26.12 -10.86 11.08
N TRP A 82 -25.59 -11.32 12.21
CA TRP A 82 -24.24 -10.99 12.63
C TRP A 82 -23.15 -11.60 11.74
N LEU A 83 -23.32 -12.87 11.32
CA LEU A 83 -22.40 -13.53 10.38
C LEU A 83 -22.31 -12.76 9.05
N LEU A 84 -23.43 -12.27 8.52
CA LEU A 84 -23.45 -11.45 7.30
C LEU A 84 -22.67 -10.13 7.48
N VAL A 85 -22.74 -9.51 8.66
CA VAL A 85 -21.94 -8.31 8.97
C VAL A 85 -20.45 -8.67 8.99
N LEU A 86 -20.08 -9.76 9.66
CA LEU A 86 -18.69 -10.22 9.72
C LEU A 86 -18.14 -10.57 8.34
N ASP A 87 -18.92 -11.23 7.49
CA ASP A 87 -18.55 -11.51 6.10
C ASP A 87 -18.24 -10.23 5.32
N ASN A 88 -19.11 -9.23 5.41
CA ASN A 88 -18.88 -7.94 4.77
C ASN A 88 -17.59 -7.27 5.28
N LEU A 89 -17.31 -7.31 6.58
CA LEU A 89 -16.10 -6.74 7.16
C LEU A 89 -14.83 -7.49 6.72
N VAL A 90 -14.90 -8.82 6.62
CA VAL A 90 -13.82 -9.66 6.07
C VAL A 90 -13.54 -9.26 4.62
N TYR A 91 -14.57 -9.17 3.78
CA TYR A 91 -14.41 -8.77 2.38
C TYR A 91 -13.85 -7.36 2.24
N ALA A 92 -14.24 -6.43 3.11
CA ALA A 92 -13.69 -5.08 3.13
C ALA A 92 -12.19 -5.10 3.44
N ALA A 93 -11.76 -5.84 4.47
CA ALA A 93 -10.34 -5.96 4.82
C ALA A 93 -9.51 -6.63 3.70
N GLU A 94 -10.04 -7.67 3.06
CA GLU A 94 -9.40 -8.32 1.91
C GLU A 94 -9.29 -7.38 0.69
N ALA A 95 -10.34 -6.60 0.44
CA ALA A 95 -10.33 -5.59 -0.62
C ALA A 95 -9.29 -4.50 -0.34
N GLU A 96 -9.16 -4.05 0.91
CA GLU A 96 -8.13 -3.09 1.31
C GLU A 96 -6.72 -3.65 1.08
N ILE A 97 -6.44 -4.90 1.47
CA ILE A 97 -5.12 -5.53 1.23
C ILE A 97 -4.80 -5.58 -0.27
N ARG A 98 -5.75 -6.05 -1.09
CA ARG A 98 -5.57 -6.10 -2.56
C ARG A 98 -5.39 -4.72 -3.17
N TRP A 99 -6.05 -3.71 -2.62
CA TRP A 99 -5.88 -2.34 -3.05
C TRP A 99 -4.50 -1.78 -2.67
N LEU A 100 -3.99 -2.08 -1.46
CA LEU A 100 -2.63 -1.71 -1.06
C LEU A 100 -1.56 -2.38 -1.94
N ASP A 101 -1.74 -3.66 -2.31
CA ASP A 101 -0.89 -4.35 -3.31
C ASP A 101 -0.86 -3.61 -4.65
N HIS A 102 -2.03 -3.15 -5.10
CA HIS A 102 -2.15 -2.37 -6.32
C HIS A 102 -1.42 -1.02 -6.21
N VAL A 103 -1.54 -0.32 -5.08
CA VAL A 103 -0.85 0.94 -4.80
C VAL A 103 0.67 0.77 -4.87
N GLU A 104 1.22 -0.26 -4.21
CA GLU A 104 2.68 -0.53 -4.25
C GLU A 104 3.16 -0.82 -5.67
N THR A 105 2.41 -1.65 -6.41
CA THR A 105 2.71 -1.96 -7.81
C THR A 105 2.73 -0.70 -8.68
N ARG A 106 1.78 0.22 -8.47
CA ARG A 106 1.68 1.50 -9.20
C ARG A 106 2.84 2.42 -8.86
N LEU A 107 3.19 2.55 -7.57
CA LEU A 107 4.31 3.38 -7.11
C LEU A 107 5.66 2.88 -7.64
N ALA A 108 5.88 1.56 -7.64
CA ALA A 108 7.09 0.95 -8.19
C ALA A 108 7.25 1.21 -9.69
N ARG A 109 6.14 1.22 -10.46
CA ARG A 109 6.18 1.54 -11.90
C ARG A 109 6.53 3.01 -12.14
N GLU A 110 5.97 3.93 -11.36
CA GLU A 110 6.25 5.36 -11.55
C GLU A 110 7.70 5.71 -11.18
N SER A 111 8.26 5.10 -10.13
CA SER A 111 9.67 5.30 -9.77
C SER A 111 10.64 4.82 -10.86
N THR A 112 10.28 3.77 -11.62
CA THR A 112 11.08 3.32 -12.77
C THR A 112 10.92 4.21 -14.02
N ARG A 113 9.80 4.95 -14.14
CA ARG A 113 9.53 5.84 -15.27
C ARG A 113 10.19 7.21 -15.11
N ALA A 114 10.41 7.66 -13.88
CA ALA A 114 11.11 8.91 -13.60
C ALA A 114 12.51 8.87 -14.24
N PRO A 115 12.83 9.76 -15.20
CA PRO A 115 14.14 9.77 -15.84
C PRO A 115 15.21 10.03 -14.78
N LYS A 116 16.22 9.16 -14.73
CA LYS A 116 17.49 9.48 -14.06
C LYS A 116 18.05 10.70 -14.77
N THR A 117 17.86 11.89 -14.21
CA THR A 117 18.58 13.08 -14.66
C THR A 117 20.06 12.70 -14.62
N PRO A 118 20.77 12.65 -15.77
CA PRO A 118 22.20 12.47 -15.72
C PRO A 118 22.72 13.69 -14.97
N HIS A 119 23.38 13.46 -13.83
CA HIS A 119 24.23 14.47 -13.23
C HIS A 119 25.22 14.84 -14.32
N ARG A 120 25.00 15.99 -14.97
CA ARG A 120 25.90 16.52 -15.99
C ARG A 120 27.10 17.04 -15.22
N ASP A 121 27.99 16.15 -14.86
CA ASP A 121 29.34 16.53 -14.46
C ASP A 121 30.03 17.05 -15.72
N THR A 122 29.85 18.35 -15.93
CA THR A 122 30.69 19.18 -16.77
C THR A 122 32.11 19.12 -16.23
N ALA A 123 32.87 18.14 -16.70
CA ALA A 123 34.33 18.17 -16.68
C ALA A 123 34.83 17.72 -18.06
N THR A 124 34.69 18.62 -19.03
CA THR A 124 35.28 18.46 -20.37
C THR A 124 36.54 19.32 -20.47
N SER A 125 37.67 18.61 -20.45
CA SER A 125 38.86 18.81 -21.31
C SER A 125 39.82 19.99 -21.06
N GLN A 126 41.04 19.65 -20.66
CA GLN A 126 42.28 20.03 -21.36
C GLN A 126 43.22 18.80 -21.37
N THR A 127 43.14 17.96 -22.40
CA THR A 127 44.02 17.94 -23.60
C THR A 127 45.46 17.51 -23.30
N ASP A 128 45.65 16.21 -23.51
CA ASP A 128 46.84 15.49 -23.96
C ASP A 128 47.90 16.32 -24.73
N ARG A 129 49.16 16.21 -24.30
CA ARG A 129 50.34 16.16 -25.19
C ARG A 129 51.58 15.65 -24.43
N SER A 130 51.94 14.40 -24.69
CA SER A 130 53.32 13.89 -24.64
C SER A 130 53.76 13.55 -26.07
N PRO A 131 55.04 13.71 -26.45
CA PRO A 131 56.00 12.65 -26.14
C PRO A 131 57.45 13.09 -25.85
N SER A 132 58.14 12.15 -25.22
CA SER A 132 59.57 12.00 -24.94
C SER A 132 60.53 12.32 -26.11
N GLN A 133 61.66 12.99 -25.82
CA GLN A 133 63.00 12.56 -26.26
C GLN A 133 64.16 13.30 -25.56
N THR A 134 65.11 12.47 -25.12
CA THR A 134 66.57 12.66 -24.95
C THR A 134 67.24 13.87 -25.62
N ASP A 135 68.12 14.58 -24.91
CA ASP A 135 69.57 14.51 -25.19
C ASP A 135 70.45 15.09 -24.06
N ARG A 136 71.63 14.48 -23.93
CA ARG A 136 72.78 14.88 -23.11
C ARG A 136 73.40 16.18 -23.64
N SER A 137 74.05 16.90 -22.72
CA SER A 137 75.36 17.57 -22.87
C SER A 137 75.41 19.09 -22.67
N ALA A 138 76.28 19.44 -21.72
CA ALA A 138 77.23 20.56 -21.73
C ALA A 138 76.79 22.00 -21.41
N LYS A 139 77.10 22.42 -20.17
CA LYS A 139 77.81 23.68 -19.86
C LYS A 139 78.34 23.57 -18.41
N ARG A 140 79.60 23.19 -18.18
CA ARG A 140 80.88 23.93 -18.31
C ARG A 140 80.99 25.12 -17.33
N ALA A 141 81.74 24.85 -16.26
CA ALA A 141 82.80 25.67 -15.65
C ALA A 141 82.49 26.86 -14.72
N SER A 142 83.48 27.04 -13.83
CA SER A 142 83.80 28.13 -12.91
C SER A 142 83.16 27.99 -11.51
N ARG A 143 83.92 27.94 -10.42
CA ARG A 143 85.32 28.31 -10.18
C ARG A 143 85.78 27.73 -8.84
#